data_AF-A0A2E5ME37-F1
#
_entry.id   AF-A0A2E5ME37-F1
#
_cell.length_a   1.000
_cell.length_b   1.000
_cell.length_c   1.000
_cell.angle_alpha   90.00
_cell.angle_beta   90.00
_cell.angle_gamma   90.00
#
_symmetry.space_group_name_H-M   'P 1'
#
loop_
_entity.id
_entity.type
_entity.pdbx_description
1 polymer ?
#
loop_
_entity_poly.entity_id
_entity_poly.type
_entity_poly.pdbx_seq_one_letter_code
_entity_poly.pdbx_strand_id
1 'polypeptide(L)'
;MICPECHAEYLDHIKECGDCQVSLVDACIIDLPVPEMTWSALPTFQGKVYADMAAELLDQHSIPYYLKMDWASSAFSIEATNLPGQVVRIFVPEEHLAKASELASSIVGDEK
;
A
#
# COMPACT_ATOMS: atom_id res chain seq x y z
N MET A 1 19.37 -19.99 0.25
CA MET A 1 19.68 -19.23 1.49
C MET A 1 19.95 -17.76 1.15
N ILE A 2 19.48 -16.79 1.93
CA ILE A 2 19.64 -15.34 1.72
C ILE A 2 20.32 -14.68 2.91
N CYS A 3 21.20 -13.71 2.68
CA CYS A 3 21.75 -12.88 3.74
C CYS A 3 20.75 -11.76 4.13
N PRO A 4 20.39 -11.61 5.42
CA PRO A 4 19.43 -10.58 5.84
C PRO A 4 19.96 -9.13 5.77
N GLU A 5 21.27 -8.95 5.67
CA GLU A 5 21.92 -7.63 5.62
C GLU A 5 22.13 -7.15 4.17
N CYS A 6 22.84 -7.96 3.37
CA CYS A 6 23.19 -7.59 2.00
C CYS A 6 22.23 -8.14 0.94
N HIS A 7 21.26 -8.97 1.33
CA HIS A 7 20.27 -9.60 0.44
C HIS A 7 20.87 -10.50 -0.66
N ALA A 8 22.14 -10.87 -0.55
CA ALA A 8 22.77 -11.79 -1.48
C ALA A 8 22.21 -13.22 -1.33
N GLU A 9 22.01 -13.89 -2.46
CA GLU A 9 21.55 -15.27 -2.55
C GLU A 9 22.71 -16.27 -2.56
N TYR A 10 22.51 -17.37 -1.86
CA TYR A 10 23.48 -18.44 -1.67
C TYR A 10 22.84 -19.82 -1.86
N LEU A 11 23.67 -20.79 -2.25
CA LEU A 11 23.31 -22.20 -2.32
C LEU A 11 22.99 -22.76 -0.91
N ASP A 12 22.09 -23.73 -0.83
CA ASP A 12 21.51 -24.18 0.44
C ASP A 12 22.48 -24.82 1.44
N HIS A 13 23.62 -25.32 0.96
CA HIS A 13 24.67 -25.88 1.81
C HIS A 13 25.54 -24.82 2.49
N ILE A 14 25.42 -23.55 2.08
CA ILE A 14 26.16 -22.43 2.66
C ILE A 14 25.32 -21.85 3.80
N LYS A 15 25.92 -21.76 4.99
CA LYS A 15 25.22 -21.32 6.22
C LYS A 15 25.58 -19.90 6.66
N GLU A 16 26.67 -19.35 6.15
CA GLU A 16 27.20 -18.04 6.55
C GLU A 16 27.51 -17.18 5.32
N CYS A 17 27.20 -15.89 5.43
CA CYS A 17 27.51 -14.90 4.40
C CYS A 17 29.02 -14.62 4.39
N GLY A 18 29.66 -14.66 3.21
CA GLY A 18 31.10 -14.40 3.08
C GLY A 18 31.47 -12.95 3.38
N ASP A 19 30.58 -12.00 3.05
CA ASP A 19 30.83 -10.56 3.22
C ASP A 19 30.41 -10.06 4.60
N CYS A 20 29.20 -10.44 5.05
CA CYS A 20 28.60 -9.93 6.29
C CYS A 20 28.92 -10.79 7.51
N GLN A 21 29.42 -12.02 7.34
CA GLN A 21 29.71 -12.98 8.42
C GLN A 21 28.52 -13.26 9.35
N VAL A 22 27.30 -13.13 8.83
CA VAL A 22 26.05 -13.48 9.53
C VAL A 22 25.49 -14.80 9.02
N SER A 23 24.74 -15.48 9.88
CA SER A 23 23.99 -16.68 9.49
C SER A 23 22.98 -16.35 8.40
N LEU A 24 23.00 -17.13 7.34
CA LEU A 24 22.05 -17.01 6.25
C LEU A 24 20.68 -17.54 6.69
N VAL A 25 19.62 -16.97 6.14
CA VAL A 25 18.24 -17.38 6.38
C VAL A 25 17.68 -18.12 5.16
N ASP A 26 16.70 -18.99 5.37
CA ASP A 26 16.05 -19.69 4.27
C ASP A 26 15.23 -18.70 3.42
N ALA A 27 15.29 -18.82 2.09
CA ALA A 27 14.51 -17.95 1.20
C ALA A 27 12.99 -18.22 1.31
N CYS A 28 12.60 -19.43 1.72
CA CYS A 28 11.19 -19.81 1.93
C CYS A 28 10.51 -19.00 3.04
N ILE A 29 11.27 -18.34 3.91
CA ILE A 29 10.70 -17.42 4.93
C ILE A 29 10.16 -16.16 4.24
N ILE A 30 10.69 -15.79 3.07
CA ILE A 30 10.22 -14.66 2.25
C ILE A 30 8.96 -15.06 1.47
N ASP A 31 8.83 -16.33 1.10
CA ASP A 31 7.64 -16.91 0.44
C ASP A 31 6.48 -17.22 1.40
N LEU A 32 6.55 -16.75 2.67
CA LEU A 32 5.40 -16.83 3.57
C LEU A 32 4.22 -16.08 2.92
N PRO A 33 3.03 -16.72 2.84
CA PRO A 33 1.87 -16.03 2.31
C PRO A 33 1.62 -14.79 3.15
N VAL A 34 1.34 -13.66 2.47
CA VAL A 34 0.91 -12.44 3.15
C VAL A 34 -0.23 -12.82 4.09
N PRO A 35 -0.17 -12.45 5.39
CA PRO A 35 -1.20 -12.80 6.35
C PRO A 35 -2.58 -12.41 5.81
N GLU A 36 -3.60 -13.22 6.09
CA GLU A 36 -4.98 -12.84 5.76
C GLU A 36 -5.28 -11.49 6.43
N MET A 37 -5.59 -10.49 5.61
CA MET A 37 -5.78 -9.12 6.05
C MET A 37 -7.15 -8.64 5.57
N THR A 38 -7.98 -8.16 6.49
CA THR A 38 -9.28 -7.59 6.16
C THR A 38 -9.11 -6.15 5.68
N TRP A 39 -9.63 -5.87 4.48
CA TRP A 39 -9.59 -4.56 3.86
C TRP A 39 -10.94 -3.86 4.00
N SER A 40 -10.91 -2.65 4.53
CA SER A 40 -12.08 -1.80 4.72
C SER A 40 -12.00 -0.58 3.82
N ALA A 41 -13.15 -0.15 3.28
CA ALA A 41 -13.21 1.00 2.39
C ALA A 41 -13.25 2.31 3.19
N LEU A 42 -12.47 3.28 2.75
CA LEU A 42 -12.61 4.68 3.14
C LEU A 42 -13.81 5.33 2.42
N PRO A 43 -14.23 6.53 2.85
CA PRO A 43 -15.18 7.34 2.09
C PRO A 43 -14.76 7.49 0.61
N THR A 44 -15.73 7.54 -0.28
CA THR A 44 -15.48 7.67 -1.72
C THR A 44 -15.00 9.07 -2.07
N PHE A 45 -14.01 9.15 -2.97
CA PHE A 45 -13.50 10.42 -3.47
C PHE A 45 -14.09 10.73 -4.84
N GLN A 46 -14.54 11.98 -5.02
CA GLN A 46 -14.97 12.52 -6.31
C GLN A 46 -13.77 13.15 -7.00
N GLY A 47 -13.20 12.46 -7.99
CA GLY A 47 -11.98 12.91 -8.67
C GLY A 47 -10.69 12.31 -8.11
N LYS A 48 -9.76 12.00 -9.03
CA LYS A 48 -8.49 11.34 -8.72
C LYS A 48 -7.57 12.19 -7.84
N VAL A 49 -7.54 13.51 -8.03
CA VAL A 49 -6.61 14.39 -7.31
C VAL A 49 -6.81 14.33 -5.80
N TYR A 50 -8.07 14.32 -5.32
CA TYR A 50 -8.34 14.21 -3.88
C TYR A 50 -7.98 12.83 -3.32
N ALA A 51 -8.17 11.78 -4.12
CA ALA A 51 -7.76 10.43 -3.74
C ALA A 51 -6.23 10.32 -3.65
N ASP A 52 -5.49 10.95 -4.58
CA ASP A 52 -4.03 10.98 -4.57
C ASP A 52 -3.49 11.77 -3.36
N MET A 53 -4.13 12.89 -2.99
CA MET A 53 -3.79 13.63 -1.78
C MET A 53 -3.97 12.79 -0.51
N ALA A 54 -5.07 12.03 -0.42
CA ALA A 54 -5.30 11.12 0.69
C ALA A 54 -4.27 9.98 0.69
N ALA A 55 -3.95 9.42 -0.47
CA ALA A 55 -2.92 8.40 -0.64
C ALA A 55 -1.54 8.88 -0.16
N GLU A 56 -1.15 10.11 -0.51
CA GLU A 56 0.11 10.71 -0.05
C GLU A 56 0.17 10.86 1.47
N LEU A 57 -0.94 11.25 2.12
CA LEU A 57 -1.01 11.27 3.59
C LEU A 57 -0.88 9.87 4.21
N LEU A 58 -1.47 8.85 3.57
CA LEU A 58 -1.35 7.47 4.03
C LEU A 58 0.10 6.98 3.91
N ASP A 59 0.79 7.29 2.80
CA ASP A 59 2.21 6.98 2.59
C ASP A 59 3.11 7.64 3.65
N GLN A 60 2.89 8.92 3.94
CA GLN A 60 3.64 9.65 4.99
C GLN A 60 3.47 9.02 6.38
N HIS A 61 2.34 8.37 6.63
CA HIS A 61 2.05 7.67 7.88
C HIS A 61 2.34 6.16 7.82
N SER A 62 2.94 5.67 6.73
CA SER A 62 3.22 4.25 6.47
C SER A 62 2.00 3.36 6.62
N ILE A 63 0.83 3.86 6.20
CA ILE A 63 -0.42 3.10 6.18
C ILE A 63 -0.57 2.48 4.79
N PRO A 64 -0.56 1.15 4.65
CA PRO A 64 -0.77 0.50 3.36
C PRO A 64 -2.19 0.78 2.85
N TYR A 65 -2.33 1.01 1.55
CA TYR A 65 -3.61 1.26 0.91
C TYR A 65 -3.67 0.62 -0.48
N TYR A 66 -4.90 0.38 -0.94
CA TYR A 66 -5.21 -0.04 -2.30
C TYR A 66 -6.20 0.93 -2.93
N LEU A 67 -5.80 1.54 -4.05
CA LEU A 67 -6.61 2.51 -4.77
C LEU A 67 -7.27 1.83 -5.98
N LYS A 68 -8.61 1.93 -6.05
CA LYS A 68 -9.43 1.39 -7.13
C LYS A 68 -10.17 2.52 -7.83
N MET A 69 -9.89 2.71 -9.10
CA MET A 69 -10.60 3.63 -10.00
C MET A 69 -11.50 2.85 -10.98
N ASP A 70 -12.40 3.56 -11.65
CA ASP A 70 -13.12 2.99 -12.78
C ASP A 70 -12.15 2.68 -13.94
N TRP A 71 -12.54 1.70 -14.77
CA TRP A 71 -11.69 1.20 -15.85
C TRP A 71 -11.35 2.27 -16.88
N ALA A 72 -12.31 3.12 -17.25
CA ALA A 72 -12.12 4.12 -18.28
C ALA A 72 -11.10 5.19 -17.84
N SER A 73 -11.27 5.72 -16.62
CA SER A 73 -10.31 6.64 -16.03
C SER A 73 -8.91 6.05 -15.93
N SER A 74 -8.81 4.76 -15.57
CA SER A 74 -7.54 4.05 -15.41
C SER A 74 -6.84 3.80 -16.76
N ALA A 75 -7.58 3.35 -17.78
CA ALA A 75 -7.05 3.01 -19.10
C ALA A 75 -6.55 4.24 -19.88
N PHE A 76 -7.19 5.39 -19.67
CA PHE A 76 -6.86 6.64 -20.37
C PHE A 76 -6.04 7.62 -19.52
N SER A 77 -5.60 7.22 -18.33
CA SER A 77 -4.84 8.06 -17.40
C SER A 77 -5.51 9.43 -17.15
N ILE A 78 -6.83 9.42 -16.94
CA ILE A 78 -7.59 10.66 -16.76
C ILE A 78 -7.41 11.16 -15.32
N GLU A 79 -6.64 12.23 -15.18
CA GLU A 79 -6.39 12.89 -13.89
C GLU A 79 -7.21 14.18 -13.82
N ALA A 80 -8.40 14.10 -13.23
CA ALA A 80 -9.29 15.24 -13.07
C ALA A 80 -9.60 15.48 -11.59
N THR A 81 -9.69 16.75 -11.21
CA THR A 81 -10.20 17.16 -9.89
C THR A 81 -11.68 16.92 -9.77
N ASN A 82 -12.43 17.00 -10.87
CA ASN A 82 -13.87 16.78 -10.87
C ASN A 82 -14.34 16.35 -12.27
N LEU A 83 -14.28 15.05 -12.55
CA LEU A 83 -14.91 14.45 -13.71
C LEU A 83 -16.26 13.87 -13.29
N PRO A 84 -17.39 14.32 -13.87
CA PRO A 84 -18.70 13.78 -13.53
C PRO A 84 -18.74 12.26 -13.68
N GLY A 85 -19.05 11.55 -12.59
CA GLY A 85 -19.14 10.09 -12.55
C GLY A 85 -17.81 9.36 -12.28
N GLN A 86 -16.68 10.06 -12.15
CA GLN A 86 -15.42 9.46 -11.70
C GLN A 86 -15.42 9.30 -10.18
N VAL A 87 -15.52 8.05 -9.73
CA VAL A 87 -15.47 7.70 -8.31
C VAL A 87 -14.24 6.88 -8.04
N VAL A 88 -13.41 7.34 -7.10
CA VAL A 88 -12.23 6.61 -6.64
C VAL A 88 -12.51 6.03 -5.25
N ARG A 89 -12.12 4.77 -5.07
CA ARG A 89 -12.24 4.05 -3.81
C ARG A 89 -10.85 3.72 -3.28
N ILE A 90 -10.61 4.06 -2.03
CA ILE A 90 -9.39 3.67 -1.31
C ILE A 90 -9.78 2.63 -0.27
N PHE A 91 -9.03 1.54 -0.23
CA PHE A 91 -9.14 0.49 0.77
C PHE A 91 -7.90 0.53 1.65
N VAL A 92 -8.09 0.33 2.94
CA VAL A 92 -7.01 0.24 3.93
C VAL A 92 -7.26 -0.99 4.81
N PRO A 93 -6.23 -1.54 5.46
CA PRO A 93 -6.46 -2.59 6.42
C PRO A 93 -7.30 -2.09 7.59
N GLU A 94 -8.12 -2.99 8.12
CA GLU A 94 -9.03 -2.68 9.23
C GLU A 94 -8.30 -2.13 10.46
N GLU A 95 -7.07 -2.61 10.73
CA GLU A 95 -6.19 -2.15 11.81
C GLU A 95 -5.88 -0.64 11.73
N HIS A 96 -5.88 -0.06 10.53
CA HIS A 96 -5.55 1.33 10.28
C HIS A 96 -6.77 2.19 9.91
N LEU A 97 -7.97 1.61 9.89
CA LEU A 97 -9.18 2.28 9.39
C LEU A 97 -9.47 3.60 10.12
N ALA A 98 -9.38 3.61 11.45
CA ALA A 98 -9.69 4.80 12.24
C ALA A 98 -8.77 5.98 11.89
N LYS A 99 -7.45 5.74 11.85
CA LYS A 99 -6.45 6.75 11.50
C LYS A 99 -6.54 7.18 10.04
N ALA A 100 -6.74 6.22 9.14
CA ALA A 100 -6.89 6.49 7.72
C ALA A 100 -8.15 7.32 7.41
N SER A 101 -9.25 7.07 8.12
CA SER A 101 -10.49 7.83 7.98
C SER A 101 -10.34 9.28 8.44
N GLU A 102 -9.60 9.54 9.52
CA GLU A 102 -9.30 10.89 10.00
C GLU A 102 -8.43 11.67 9.01
N LEU A 103 -7.42 11.01 8.42
CA LEU A 103 -6.60 11.62 7.38
C LEU A 103 -7.41 11.92 6.11
N ALA A 104 -8.27 10.98 5.70
CA ALA A 104 -9.13 11.16 4.53
C ALA A 104 -10.14 12.31 4.71
N SER A 105 -10.74 12.46 5.88
CA SER A 105 -11.70 13.55 6.15
C SER A 105 -11.04 14.93 6.11
N SER A 106 -9.75 15.03 6.46
CA SER A 106 -9.01 16.28 6.35
C SER A 106 -8.87 16.81 4.91
N ILE A 107 -8.97 15.92 3.92
CA ILE A 107 -8.88 16.27 2.48
C ILE A 107 -10.24 16.64 1.89
N VAL A 108 -11.28 15.85 2.19
CA VAL A 108 -12.62 16.06 1.62
C VAL A 108 -13.36 17.19 2.35
N GLY A 109 -12.96 17.52 3.58
CA GLY A 109 -13.70 18.41 4.47
C GLY A 109 -14.89 17.67 5.09
N ASP A 110 -15.29 18.05 6.31
CA ASP A 110 -16.50 17.51 6.93
C ASP A 110 -17.72 17.90 6.07
N GLU A 111 -18.21 16.97 5.25
CA GLU A 111 -19.58 17.04 4.75
C GLU A 111 -20.52 16.79 5.94
N LYS A 112 -20.89 17.88 6.63
CA LYS A 112 -22.04 17.91 7.54
C LYS A 112 -23.36 17.97 6.77
#